data_AF-A0A661K414-F1
#
_entry.id   AF-A0A661K414-F1
#
_cell.length_a   1.000
_cell.length_b   1.000
_cell.length_c   1.000
_cell.angle_alpha   90.00
_cell.angle_beta   90.00
_cell.angle_gamma   90.00
#
_symmetry.space_group_name_H-M   'P 1'
#
loop_
_entity.id
_entity.type
_entity.pdbx_description
1 polymer ?
#
loop_
_entity_poly.entity_id
_entity_poly.type
_entity_poly.pdbx_seq_one_letter_code
_entity_poly.pdbx_strand_id
1 'polypeptide(L)' 'MGLFASQNVIDLQDPMELLSYLRREELVVSDGLRGQQVIRYRGHPVGYGVAANGRLKSRARLRKEVLWPLRLQGQA' A
#
# COMPACT_ATOMS: atom_id res chain seq x y z
N MET A 1 -15.34 -15.71 15.05
CA MET A 1 -14.55 -14.57 15.58
C MET A 1 -13.57 -14.13 14.49
N GLY A 2 -13.86 -13.07 13.73
CA GLY A 2 -13.07 -12.69 12.54
C GLY A 2 -13.08 -11.21 12.20
N LEU A 3 -13.38 -10.34 13.16
CA LEU A 3 -13.65 -8.91 12.92
C LEU A 3 -12.42 -7.99 13.03
N PHE A 4 -11.26 -8.49 13.47
CA PHE A 4 -10.06 -7.67 13.70
C PHE A 4 -9.07 -7.63 12.53
N ALA A 5 -9.24 -8.47 11.50
CA ALA A 5 -8.37 -8.44 10.31
C ALA A 5 -8.65 -7.24 9.39
N SER A 6 -9.78 -6.56 9.56
CA SER A 6 -10.23 -5.44 8.72
C SER A 6 -9.61 -4.09 9.11
N GLN A 7 -9.01 -3.96 10.29
CA GLN A 7 -8.51 -2.68 10.82
C GLN A 7 -7.12 -2.29 10.30
N ASN A 8 -6.38 -3.25 9.74
CA ASN A 8 -5.00 -3.05 9.27
C ASN A 8 -4.92 -3.05 7.73
N VAL A 9 -5.88 -2.43 7.06
CA VAL A 9 -5.93 -2.36 5.59
C VAL A 9 -5.91 -0.90 5.16
N ILE A 10 -4.97 -0.55 4.30
CA ILE A 10 -4.93 0.74 3.60
C ILE A 10 -5.20 0.45 2.12
N ASP A 11 -6.29 1.00 1.60
CA ASP A 11 -6.66 0.86 0.19
C ASP A 11 -6.38 2.15 -0.57
N LEU A 12 -5.25 2.17 -1.28
CA LEU A 12 -4.80 3.28 -2.10
C LEU A 12 -5.72 3.41 -3.32
N GLN A 13 -6.20 4.63 -3.58
CA GLN A 13 -7.03 4.94 -4.75
C GLN A 13 -6.23 5.69 -5.82
N ASP A 14 -5.29 6.52 -5.39
CA ASP A 14 -4.45 7.34 -6.27
C ASP A 14 -3.26 6.51 -6.82
N PRO A 15 -3.08 6.43 -8.16
CA PRO A 15 -1.90 5.80 -8.75
C PRO A 15 -0.57 6.42 -8.29
N MET A 16 -0.54 7.70 -7.92
CA MET A 16 0.68 8.36 -7.41
C MET A 16 1.07 7.83 -6.03
N GLU A 17 0.10 7.61 -5.13
CA GLU A 17 0.36 6.98 -3.82
C GLU A 17 0.90 5.55 -3.98
N LEU A 18 0.33 4.79 -4.93
CA LEU A 18 0.84 3.46 -5.27
C LEU A 18 2.28 3.55 -5.77
N LEU A 19 2.60 4.50 -6.64
CA LEU A 19 3.96 4.67 -7.17
C LEU A 19 4.96 5.00 -6.05
N SER A 20 4.62 5.95 -5.16
CA SER A 20 5.43 6.29 -3.99
C SER A 20 5.60 5.09 -3.05
N TYR A 21 4.53 4.32 -2.80
CA TYR A 21 4.59 3.08 -2.04
C TYR A 21 5.57 2.06 -2.65
N LEU A 22 5.52 1.86 -3.96
CA LEU A 22 6.40 0.93 -4.68
C LEU A 22 7.85 1.40 -4.68
N ARG A 23 8.08 2.71 -4.74
CA ARG A 23 9.40 3.35 -4.61
C ARG A 23 9.95 3.35 -3.18
N ARG A 24 9.16 2.87 -2.21
CA ARG A 24 9.49 2.88 -0.77
C ARG A 24 9.67 4.29 -0.21
N GLU A 25 9.02 5.26 -0.83
CA GLU A 25 8.85 6.59 -0.26
C GLU A 25 7.91 6.47 0.96
N GLU A 26 8.04 7.40 1.91
CA GLU A 26 7.15 7.44 3.06
C GLU A 26 5.79 7.99 2.64
N LEU A 27 4.73 7.24 2.93
CA LEU A 27 3.36 7.72 2.73
C LEU A 27 2.83 8.31 4.04
N VAL A 28 2.19 9.47 3.95
CA VAL A 28 1.45 10.04 5.08
C VAL A 28 0.16 9.25 5.24
N VAL A 29 -0.10 8.76 6.45
CA VAL A 29 -1.29 7.98 6.80
C VAL A 29 -1.87 8.49 8.11
N SER A 30 -3.12 8.13 8.42
CA SER A 30 -3.76 8.58 9.67
C SER A 30 -2.97 8.17 10.91
N ASP A 31 -2.80 9.09 11.87
CA ASP A 31 -2.01 8.91 13.10
C ASP A 31 -2.46 7.73 13.99
N GLY A 32 -3.71 7.27 13.81
CA GLY A 32 -4.24 6.10 14.51
C GLY A 32 -3.70 4.76 14.02
N LEU A 33 -3.09 4.71 12.83
CA LEU A 33 -2.60 3.46 12.23
C LEU A 33 -1.23 3.09 12.80
N ARG A 34 -1.12 1.84 13.28
CA ARG A 34 0.11 1.32 13.89
C ARG A 34 0.37 -0.11 13.46
N GLY A 35 1.64 -0.48 13.39
CA GLY A 35 2.07 -1.84 13.10
C GLY A 35 1.94 -2.21 11.63
N GLN A 36 1.81 -3.50 11.34
CA GLN A 36 1.77 -3.99 9.97
C GLN A 36 0.42 -3.69 9.32
N GLN A 37 0.47 -3.09 8.13
CA GLN A 37 -0.69 -2.73 7.32
C GLN A 37 -0.65 -3.50 6.01
N VAL A 38 -1.75 -4.14 5.63
CA VAL A 38 -1.96 -4.69 4.29
C VAL A 38 -2.29 -3.53 3.35
N ILE A 39 -1.54 -3.43 2.27
CA ILE A 39 -1.72 -2.37 1.29
C ILE A 39 -2.46 -2.95 0.09
N ARG A 40 -3.55 -2.28 -0.29
CA ARG A 40 -4.34 -2.57 -1.49
C ARG A 40 -4.27 -1.37 -2.43
N TYR A 41 -4.49 -1.63 -3.69
CA TYR A 41 -4.76 -0.62 -4.70
C TYR A 41 -6.07 -0.96 -5.38
N ARG A 42 -7.08 -0.09 -5.24
CA ARG A 42 -8.43 -0.30 -5.79
C ARG A 42 -8.97 -1.70 -5.45
N GLY A 43 -8.86 -2.09 -4.17
CA GLY A 43 -9.32 -3.39 -3.66
C GLY A 43 -8.36 -4.57 -3.90
N HIS A 44 -7.29 -4.40 -4.68
CA HIS A 44 -6.35 -5.50 -4.99
C HIS A 44 -5.13 -5.48 -4.07
N PRO A 45 -4.77 -6.58 -3.40
CA PRO A 45 -3.60 -6.62 -2.53
C PRO A 45 -2.30 -6.41 -3.31
N VAL A 46 -1.54 -5.39 -2.93
CA VAL A 46 -0.25 -5.04 -3.55
C VAL A 46 0.95 -5.32 -2.65
N GLY A 47 0.73 -5.42 -1.33
CA GLY A 47 1.79 -5.76 -0.39
C GLY A 47 1.45 -5.45 1.05
N TYR A 48 2.49 -5.16 1.83
CA TYR A 48 2.35 -4.69 3.20
C TYR A 48 3.35 -3.57 3.52
N GLY A 49 3.02 -2.76 4.50
CA GLY A 49 3.87 -1.72 5.06
C GLY A 49 3.82 -1.74 6.58
N VAL A 50 4.65 -0.91 7.21
CA VAL A 50 4.63 -0.70 8.67
C VAL A 50 4.27 0.76 8.92
N ALA A 51 3.14 0.98 9.61
CA ALA A 51 2.69 2.31 10.01
C ALA A 51 3.21 2.65 11.41
N ALA A 52 3.76 3.85 11.56
CA ALA A 52 4.17 4.44 12.82
C ALA A 52 4.19 5.97 12.70
N ASN A 53 3.69 6.68 13.72
CA ASN A 53 3.75 8.15 13.81
C ASN A 53 3.21 8.87 12.56
N GLY A 54 2.04 8.47 12.08
CA GLY A 54 1.40 9.08 10.89
C GLY A 54 2.12 8.80 9.58
N ARG A 55 3.09 7.88 9.56
CA ARG A 55 3.86 7.50 8.37
C ARG A 55 3.79 6.01 8.12
N LEU A 56 3.68 5.63 6.86
CA LEU A 56 3.75 4.26 6.39
C LEU A 56 5.03 4.03 5.60
N LYS A 57 5.82 3.07 6.07
CA LYS A 57 7.01 2.59 5.37
C LYS A 57 6.70 1.31 4.61
N SER A 58 6.90 1.33 3.30
CA SER A 58 6.74 0.14 2.46
C SER A 58 7.74 -0.95 2.82
N ARG A 59 7.25 -2.18 2.95
CA ARG A 59 8.06 -3.40 3.10
C ARG A 59 7.86 -4.35 1.91
N ALA A 60 7.16 -3.91 0.86
CA ALA A 60 7.00 -4.71 -0.33
C ALA A 60 8.38 -5.08 -0.92
N ARG A 61 8.57 -6.38 -1.12
CA ARG A 61 9.54 -6.85 -2.11
C ARG A 61 8.86 -6.65 -3.46
N LEU A 62 9.38 -5.75 -4.29
CA LEU A 62 8.91 -5.54 -5.65
C LEU A 62 8.90 -6.90 -6.37
N ARG A 63 7.72 -7.53 -6.45
CA ARG A 63 7.49 -8.70 -7.29
C ARG A 63 7.05 -8.18 -8.65
N LYS A 64 7.51 -8.81 -9.73
CA LYS A 64 7.12 -8.44 -11.11
C LYS A 64 5.61 -8.37 -11.30
N GLU A 65 4.86 -9.13 -10.49
CA GLU A 65 3.40 -9.17 -10.45
C GLU A 65 2.79 -7.83 -10.00
N VAL A 66 3.39 -7.11 -9.07
CA VAL A 66 2.86 -5.83 -8.52
C VAL A 66 3.07 -4.65 -9.48
N LEU A 67 3.80 -4.85 -10.58
CA LEU A 67 3.91 -3.86 -11.68
C LEU A 67 2.67 -3.83 -12.57
N TRP A 68 1.70 -4.74 -12.38
CA TRP A 68 0.49 -4.83 -13.19
C TRP A 68 -0.31 -3.51 -13.31
N PRO A 69 -0.37 -2.60 -12.30
CA PRO A 69 -1.07 -1.32 -12.44
C PRO A 69 -0.26 -0.30 -13.28
N LEU A 70 1.07 -0.40 -13.26
CA LEU A 70 1.98 0.50 -13.99
C LEU A 70 2.13 0.09 -15.46
N ARG A 71 1.93 -1.19 -15.80
CA ARG A 71 1.94 -1.66 -17.19
C ARG A 71 0.75 -1.16 -18.03
N LEU A 72 -0.33 -0.68 -17.40
CA LEU A 72 -1.47 -0.10 -18.11
C LEU A 72 -1.25 1.35 -18.55
N GLN A 73 -0.19 2.02 -18.07
CA GLN A 73 0.13 3.41 -18.46
C GLN A 73 1.16 3.53 -19.60
N GLY A 74 1.64 2.40 -20.15
CA GLY A 74 2.65 2.37 -21.21
C GLY A 74 2.15 1.96 -22.60
N GLN A 75 0.83 1.93 -22.81
CA GLN A 75 0.23 1.75 -24.14
C GLN A 75 -0.66 2.95 -24.45
N ALA A 76 -0.02 4.06 -24.84
CA ALA A 76 -0.64 5.15 -25.59
C ALA A 76 0.40 5.68 -26.57
#